data_AF-A0A9D7UQ75-F1
#
_entry.id   AF-A0A9D7UQ75-F1
#
_cell.length_a   1.000
_cell.length_b   1.000
_cell.length_c   1.000
_cell.angle_alpha   90.00
_cell.angle_beta   90.00
_cell.angle_gamma   90.00
#
_symmetry.space_group_name_H-M   'P 1'
#
loop_
_entity.id
_entity.type
_entity.pdbx_description
1 polymer ?
#
loop_
_entity_poly.entity_id
_entity_poly.type
_entity_poly.pdbx_seq_one_letter_code
_entity_poly.pdbx_strand_id
1 'polypeptide(L)'
;MIKGYFIVMSKGNGTPPFDHATDDYAELRLLPNQSAMTDLLERRWRQLPPIAQETLALAAVLGRDVQFSWLVAAGDQPQTELLAALSLLVQRQFLQETAEAYRFSHDKIRESIYHQLPPDRRVAYHQALADVIAKRQPTAVDHIAYHYRQGKQWPKALQFTLQAAERARALSAVAAALDDYALALQILDNSAPLPPLQADETRAQILIARQKFLRMNGQIEQQQKELADLRQLAQRLPDPLWQADAALREADFLSEVKAEHDAAVALAEQALAIAQENRLPRREAEAWQTISCCRYTQGRYQENAVALRRAVALWESLPHTNAELMSAYLQLIYNERMCGRPQEGLALVNKLLALAESDGNLLGQGSAYSARGSFYDDQGDHLASIEAYAQARAIFQRIGARINEARALANIGYGYWRLHRYGEAIALTEESLAIF
;
A
#
# COMPACT_ATOMS: atom_id res chain seq x y z
N MET A 1 -12.76 -28.32 35.52
CA MET A 1 -11.34 -28.59 35.86
C MET A 1 -10.50 -28.08 34.70
N ILE A 2 -9.58 -27.16 35.00
CA ILE A 2 -8.46 -26.66 34.16
C ILE A 2 -8.81 -25.78 32.94
N LYS A 3 -8.67 -24.46 33.18
CA LYS A 3 -8.39 -23.41 32.20
C LYS A 3 -6.99 -23.61 31.61
N GLY A 4 -6.84 -23.59 30.29
CA GLY A 4 -5.55 -23.54 29.61
C GLY A 4 -5.19 -22.10 29.23
N TYR A 5 -4.32 -21.48 30.02
CA TYR A 5 -3.61 -20.26 29.64
C TYR A 5 -2.61 -20.60 28.53
N PHE A 6 -2.67 -19.90 27.39
CA PHE A 6 -1.58 -19.84 26.44
C PHE A 6 -0.81 -18.53 26.65
N ILE A 7 0.36 -18.64 27.28
CA ILE A 7 1.48 -17.74 27.08
C ILE A 7 2.62 -18.58 26.51
N VAL A 8 3.46 -17.91 25.71
CA VAL A 8 4.80 -18.25 25.24
C VAL A 8 4.86 -18.59 23.76
N MET A 9 5.23 -17.57 22.98
CA MET A 9 6.29 -17.70 21.97
C MET A 9 7.13 -16.42 22.02
N SER A 10 8.25 -16.47 22.75
CA SER A 10 9.42 -15.67 22.44
C SER A 10 10.21 -16.41 21.36
N LYS A 11 10.39 -15.77 20.20
CA LYS A 11 11.52 -15.99 19.29
C LYS A 11 11.84 -14.66 18.63
N GLY A 12 13.11 -14.27 18.73
CA GLY A 12 13.61 -12.96 18.37
C GLY A 12 13.35 -12.58 16.92
N ASN A 13 12.76 -11.40 16.77
CA ASN A 13 13.11 -10.39 15.79
C ASN A 13 13.04 -9.06 16.57
N GLY A 14 14.11 -8.28 16.55
CA GLY A 14 14.25 -7.04 17.34
C GLY A 14 13.37 -5.89 16.85
N THR A 15 12.06 -6.10 16.80
CA THR A 15 11.04 -5.08 16.58
C THR A 15 10.31 -4.81 17.89
N PRO A 16 10.30 -3.57 18.39
CA PRO A 16 9.52 -3.23 19.57
C PRO A 16 8.01 -3.35 19.26
N PRO A 17 7.16 -3.70 20.26
CA PRO A 17 5.74 -4.05 20.07
C PRO A 17 4.86 -2.82 19.78
N PHE A 18 4.86 -2.34 18.54
CA PHE A 18 4.04 -1.22 18.07
C PHE A 18 2.56 -1.61 17.91
N ASP A 19 1.62 -0.80 18.43
CA ASP A 19 0.18 -0.97 18.24
C ASP A 19 -0.32 -0.03 17.13
N HIS A 20 -0.61 -0.62 15.97
CA HIS A 20 -1.08 0.08 14.78
C HIS A 20 -2.49 0.70 14.94
N ALA A 21 -3.26 0.33 15.96
CA ALA A 21 -4.62 0.86 16.15
C ALA A 21 -4.64 2.23 16.86
N THR A 22 -3.63 2.51 17.70
CA THR A 22 -3.52 3.77 18.45
C THR A 22 -2.38 4.66 17.97
N ASP A 23 -1.60 4.20 16.97
CA ASP A 23 -0.37 4.87 16.51
C ASP A 23 0.61 5.11 17.68
N ASP A 24 0.60 4.19 18.66
CA ASP A 24 1.32 4.25 19.93
C ASP A 24 1.55 2.82 20.47
N TYR A 25 2.21 2.70 21.63
CA TYR A 25 2.30 1.49 22.42
C TYR A 25 1.14 1.45 23.44
N ALA A 26 -0.01 0.89 23.04
CA ALA A 26 -1.18 0.55 23.87
C ALA A 26 -1.56 1.54 25.00
N GLU A 27 -2.45 2.49 24.70
CA GLU A 27 -3.00 3.46 25.66
C GLU A 27 -4.24 2.94 26.41
N LEU A 28 -4.39 3.30 27.70
CA LEU A 28 -5.64 3.21 28.46
C LEU A 28 -5.95 4.54 29.16
N ARG A 29 -7.20 4.99 29.02
CA ARG A 29 -7.75 6.26 29.55
C ARG A 29 -7.49 6.49 31.04
N LEU A 30 -7.18 7.75 31.35
CA LEU A 30 -6.70 8.27 32.64
C LEU A 30 -7.83 8.42 33.69
N LEU A 31 -7.56 7.99 34.93
CA LEU A 31 -8.43 8.13 36.13
C LEU A 31 -7.86 9.15 37.15
N PRO A 32 -8.65 9.67 38.10
CA PRO A 32 -8.40 10.94 38.82
C PRO A 32 -7.24 10.99 39.84
N ASN A 33 -6.56 9.87 40.13
CA ASN A 33 -5.54 9.77 41.20
C ASN A 33 -4.07 9.91 40.70
N GLN A 34 -3.85 10.42 39.48
CA GLN A 34 -2.49 10.47 38.91
C GLN A 34 -1.62 11.62 39.40
N SER A 35 -2.18 12.76 39.82
CA SER A 35 -1.40 13.98 40.15
C SER A 35 -0.33 13.74 41.23
N ALA A 36 -0.69 13.06 42.32
CA ALA A 36 0.26 12.76 43.40
C ALA A 36 1.39 11.80 42.98
N MET A 37 1.11 10.89 42.04
CA MET A 37 2.09 9.94 41.51
C MET A 37 3.03 10.62 40.50
N THR A 38 2.50 11.49 39.63
CA THR A 38 3.31 12.31 38.71
C THR A 38 4.22 13.27 39.47
N ASP A 39 3.73 13.89 40.56
CA ASP A 39 4.53 14.79 41.40
C ASP A 39 5.69 14.06 42.09
N LEU A 40 5.45 12.82 42.54
CA LEU A 40 6.48 11.99 43.14
C LEU A 40 7.54 11.57 42.11
N LEU A 41 7.13 11.17 40.91
CA LEU A 41 8.04 10.80 39.83
C LEU A 41 8.88 12.00 39.38
N GLU A 42 8.27 13.18 39.29
CA GLU A 42 8.97 14.42 38.95
C GLU A 42 10.04 14.78 39.99
N ARG A 43 9.72 14.66 41.29
CA ARG A 43 10.72 14.89 42.35
C ARG A 43 11.88 13.90 42.27
N ARG A 44 11.58 12.62 42.05
CA ARG A 44 12.61 11.57 41.92
C ARG A 44 13.48 11.82 40.68
N TRP A 45 12.88 12.26 39.58
CA TRP A 45 13.59 12.63 38.36
C TRP A 45 14.56 13.78 38.60
N ARG A 46 14.09 14.89 39.18
CA ARG A 46 14.90 16.09 39.41
C ARG A 46 16.08 15.86 40.35
N GLN A 47 16.03 14.82 41.18
CA GLN A 47 17.13 14.41 42.06
C GLN A 47 18.20 13.56 41.37
N LEU A 48 17.98 13.12 40.12
CA LEU A 48 18.99 12.39 39.37
C LEU A 48 20.08 13.35 38.87
N PRO A 49 21.35 12.89 38.75
CA PRO A 49 22.38 13.62 38.03
C PRO A 49 21.95 13.95 36.59
N PRO A 50 22.43 15.05 35.99
CA PRO A 50 22.02 15.48 34.65
C PRO A 50 22.14 14.39 33.58
N ILE A 51 23.26 13.66 33.58
CA ILE A 51 23.51 12.55 32.63
C ILE A 51 22.43 11.47 32.77
N ALA A 52 22.06 11.08 34.01
CA ALA A 52 21.03 10.07 34.25
C ALA A 52 19.62 10.55 33.89
N GLN A 53 19.32 11.84 34.05
CA GLN A 53 18.08 12.43 33.54
C GLN A 53 18.02 12.33 32.01
N GLU A 54 19.11 12.69 31.33
CA GLU A 54 19.20 12.62 29.87
C GLU A 54 19.13 11.18 29.33
N THR A 55 19.84 10.24 29.97
CA THR A 55 19.76 8.81 29.61
C THR A 55 18.33 8.29 29.74
N LEU A 56 17.67 8.60 30.85
CA LEU A 56 16.30 8.13 31.10
C LEU A 56 15.30 8.82 30.16
N ALA A 57 15.57 10.07 29.76
CA ALA A 57 14.76 10.82 28.79
C ALA A 57 14.83 10.21 27.41
N LEU A 58 16.06 9.95 26.94
CA LEU A 58 16.29 9.28 25.66
C LEU A 58 15.68 7.87 25.66
N ALA A 59 15.84 7.13 26.76
CA ALA A 59 15.20 5.83 26.94
C ALA A 59 13.66 5.92 26.82
N ALA A 60 13.05 6.97 27.40
CA ALA A 60 11.60 7.13 27.35
C ALA A 60 11.06 7.36 25.93
N VAL A 61 11.86 8.01 25.07
CA VAL A 61 11.59 8.22 23.64
C VAL A 61 11.83 6.93 22.82
N LEU A 62 12.86 6.15 23.18
CA LEU A 62 13.20 4.87 22.53
C LEU A 62 12.15 3.77 22.75
N GLY A 63 11.47 3.78 23.91
CA GLY A 63 10.35 2.88 24.19
C GLY A 63 10.47 2.13 25.51
N ARG A 64 9.66 1.09 25.67
CA ARG A 64 9.57 0.30 26.92
C ARG A 64 10.82 -0.53 27.21
N ASP A 65 11.36 -1.15 26.16
CA ASP A 65 12.54 -2.02 26.19
C ASP A 65 13.64 -1.37 25.36
N VAL A 66 14.74 -1.01 26.01
CA VAL A 66 15.81 -0.20 25.41
C VAL A 66 17.13 -0.94 25.48
N GLN A 67 17.62 -1.36 24.33
CA GLN A 67 18.95 -1.96 24.18
C GLN A 67 20.05 -0.89 24.32
N PHE A 68 21.15 -1.24 24.99
CA PHE A 68 22.29 -0.34 25.21
C PHE A 68 22.84 0.25 23.89
N SER A 69 22.91 -0.58 22.84
CA SER A 69 23.43 -0.18 21.53
C SER A 69 22.62 0.93 20.86
N TRP A 70 21.35 1.14 21.25
CA TRP A 70 20.48 2.21 20.74
C TRP A 70 20.63 3.50 21.53
N LEU A 71 20.81 3.41 22.85
CA LEU A 71 21.17 4.56 23.69
C LEU A 71 22.49 5.19 23.24
N VAL A 72 23.49 4.35 22.96
CA VAL A 72 24.79 4.80 22.43
C VAL A 72 24.67 5.46 21.06
N ALA A 73 23.74 4.98 20.22
CA ALA A 73 23.63 5.48 18.85
C ALA A 73 22.83 6.77 18.74
N ALA A 74 21.80 6.93 19.58
CA ALA A 74 20.89 8.08 19.55
C ALA A 74 21.26 9.17 20.58
N GLY A 75 22.18 8.88 21.51
CA GLY A 75 22.68 9.84 22.50
C GLY A 75 24.10 10.28 22.20
N ASP A 76 24.47 11.46 22.69
CA ASP A 76 25.80 12.05 22.52
C ASP A 76 26.74 11.77 23.72
N GLN A 77 26.29 10.95 24.67
CA GLN A 77 27.00 10.70 25.92
C GLN A 77 28.14 9.68 25.74
N PRO A 78 29.30 9.87 26.39
CA PRO A 78 30.35 8.87 26.44
C PRO A 78 29.84 7.55 27.02
N GLN A 79 30.24 6.41 26.43
CA GLN A 79 29.73 5.09 26.85
C GLN A 79 29.98 4.79 28.33
N THR A 80 31.11 5.25 28.89
CA THR A 80 31.45 5.08 30.31
C THR A 80 30.49 5.82 31.24
N GLU A 81 30.11 7.04 30.88
CA GLU A 81 29.15 7.85 31.64
C GLU A 81 27.73 7.29 31.51
N LEU A 82 27.36 6.82 30.31
CA LEU A 82 26.09 6.16 30.05
C LEU A 82 25.91 4.88 30.90
N LEU A 83 26.94 4.05 31.02
CA LEU A 83 26.90 2.84 31.87
C LEU A 83 26.74 3.19 33.36
N ALA A 84 27.42 4.24 33.83
CA ALA A 84 27.28 4.70 35.21
C ALA A 84 25.86 5.25 35.48
N ALA A 85 25.29 5.99 34.52
CA ALA A 85 23.92 6.47 34.57
C ALA A 85 22.90 5.32 34.59
N LEU A 86 23.03 4.32 33.72
CA LEU A 86 22.15 3.15 33.68
C LEU A 86 22.19 2.36 34.98
N SER A 87 23.39 2.15 35.54
CA SER A 87 23.56 1.48 36.84
C SER A 87 22.81 2.23 37.96
N LEU A 88 22.90 3.57 37.97
CA LEU A 88 22.16 4.40 38.92
C LEU A 88 20.64 4.33 38.70
N LEU A 89 20.18 4.34 37.45
CA LEU A 89 18.76 4.26 37.10
C LEU A 89 18.13 2.91 37.51
N VAL A 90 18.89 1.83 37.39
CA VAL A 90 18.51 0.50 37.89
C VAL A 90 18.48 0.48 39.42
N GLN A 91 19.53 0.99 40.07
CA GLN A 91 19.57 1.09 41.54
C GLN A 91 18.40 1.93 42.10
N ARG A 92 18.05 3.01 41.40
CA ARG A 92 16.93 3.90 41.74
C ARG A 92 15.58 3.37 41.25
N GLN A 93 15.51 2.15 40.70
CA GLN A 93 14.28 1.46 40.28
C GLN A 93 13.47 2.20 39.19
N PHE A 94 14.11 3.05 38.40
CA PHE A 94 13.50 3.60 37.18
C PHE A 94 13.52 2.58 36.05
N LEU A 95 14.62 1.84 35.95
CA LEU A 95 14.84 0.79 34.97
C LEU A 95 15.10 -0.55 35.70
N GLN A 96 14.91 -1.64 34.97
CA GLN A 96 15.31 -3.00 35.31
C GLN A 96 16.26 -3.49 34.22
N GLU A 97 17.40 -4.04 34.63
CA GLU A 97 18.31 -4.70 33.69
C GLU A 97 17.79 -6.11 33.38
N THR A 98 17.73 -6.43 32.10
CA THR A 98 17.40 -7.76 31.59
C THR A 98 18.62 -8.35 30.90
N ALA A 99 18.54 -9.59 30.41
CA ALA A 99 19.67 -10.25 29.76
C ALA A 99 20.23 -9.46 28.55
N GLU A 100 19.39 -8.68 27.86
CA GLU A 100 19.77 -8.03 26.59
C GLU A 100 19.42 -6.52 26.52
N ALA A 101 18.71 -5.98 27.51
CA ALA A 101 18.16 -4.62 27.46
C ALA A 101 17.87 -4.04 28.85
N TYR A 102 17.56 -2.75 28.88
CA TYR A 102 16.99 -2.06 30.03
C TYR A 102 15.51 -1.82 29.81
N ARG A 103 14.68 -2.21 30.78
CA ARG A 103 13.23 -2.09 30.73
C ARG A 103 12.76 -1.05 31.74
N PHE A 104 11.80 -0.21 31.41
CA PHE A 104 11.14 0.61 32.42
C PHE A 104 10.44 -0.27 33.46
N SER A 105 10.71 -0.03 34.74
CA SER A 105 10.10 -0.79 35.84
C SER A 105 8.56 -0.76 35.78
N HIS A 106 8.00 0.30 35.22
CA HIS A 106 6.56 0.45 34.99
C HIS A 106 6.29 1.39 33.80
N ASP A 107 5.28 1.10 32.97
CA ASP A 107 4.95 1.88 31.76
C ASP A 107 4.62 3.35 32.08
N LYS A 108 3.82 3.60 33.12
CA LYS A 108 3.55 4.95 33.66
C LYS A 108 4.80 5.79 34.00
N ILE A 109 5.92 5.16 34.37
CA ILE A 109 7.17 5.90 34.61
C ILE A 109 7.66 6.48 33.28
N ARG A 110 7.72 5.65 32.23
CA ARG A 110 8.09 6.06 30.87
C ARG A 110 7.19 7.18 30.36
N GLU A 111 5.87 7.00 30.43
CA GLU A 111 4.88 7.99 29.99
C GLU A 111 5.05 9.31 30.73
N SER A 112 5.14 9.27 32.06
CA SER A 112 5.32 10.46 32.89
C SER A 112 6.57 11.23 32.49
N ILE A 113 7.68 10.52 32.26
CA ILE A 113 8.95 11.11 31.84
C ILE A 113 8.81 11.73 30.46
N TYR A 114 8.28 10.97 29.50
CA TYR A 114 8.11 11.41 28.13
C TYR A 114 7.26 12.68 28.03
N HIS A 115 6.13 12.75 28.76
CA HIS A 115 5.27 13.93 28.78
C HIS A 115 5.89 15.12 29.52
N GLN A 116 6.73 14.88 30.53
CA GLN A 116 7.46 15.92 31.25
C GLN A 116 8.65 16.49 30.46
N LEU A 117 9.09 15.84 29.38
CA LEU A 117 10.19 16.36 28.57
C LEU A 117 9.83 17.72 27.97
N PRO A 118 10.72 18.72 28.09
CA PRO A 118 10.57 19.97 27.37
C PRO A 118 10.36 19.69 25.87
N PRO A 119 9.43 20.40 25.20
CA PRO A 119 9.10 20.15 23.80
C PRO A 119 10.33 20.08 22.88
N ASP A 120 11.28 21.01 23.03
CA ASP A 120 12.48 21.07 22.19
C ASP A 120 13.41 19.86 22.38
N ARG A 121 13.52 19.36 23.63
CA ARG A 121 14.31 18.15 23.91
C ARG A 121 13.66 16.91 23.32
N ARG A 122 12.34 16.79 23.45
CA ARG A 122 11.57 15.68 22.88
C ARG A 122 11.72 15.64 21.36
N VAL A 123 11.60 16.81 20.72
CA VAL A 123 11.86 16.99 19.29
C VAL A 123 13.27 16.53 18.94
N ALA A 124 14.30 17.00 19.65
CA ALA A 124 15.69 16.63 19.38
C ALA A 124 15.93 15.11 19.50
N TYR A 125 15.40 14.46 20.54
CA TYR A 125 15.53 13.01 20.70
C TYR A 125 14.83 12.23 19.59
N HIS A 126 13.64 12.66 19.16
CA HIS A 126 12.97 12.04 18.02
C HIS A 126 13.73 12.21 16.71
N GLN A 127 14.36 13.36 16.48
CA GLN A 127 15.22 13.58 15.32
C GLN A 127 16.44 12.65 15.32
N ALA A 128 17.17 12.60 16.43
CA ALA A 128 18.34 11.75 16.59
C ALA A 128 17.96 10.26 16.40
N LEU A 129 16.85 9.84 17.02
CA LEU A 129 16.36 8.48 16.90
C LEU A 129 15.95 8.14 15.47
N ALA A 130 15.22 9.01 14.78
CA ALA A 130 14.85 8.81 13.38
C ALA A 130 16.07 8.61 12.47
N ASP A 131 17.11 9.44 12.64
CA ASP A 131 18.36 9.32 11.87
C ASP A 131 19.10 8.00 12.14
N VAL A 132 19.05 7.48 13.37
CA VAL A 132 19.65 6.19 13.73
C VAL A 132 18.84 5.02 13.16
N ILE A 133 17.51 5.05 13.28
CA ILE A 133 16.63 4.01 12.73
C ILE A 133 16.77 3.95 11.21
N ALA A 134 16.76 5.10 10.53
CA ALA A 134 16.94 5.17 9.09
C ALA A 134 18.25 4.54 8.60
N LYS A 135 19.32 4.62 9.41
CA LYS A 135 20.63 3.99 9.10
C LYS A 135 20.66 2.50 9.40
N ARG A 136 20.10 2.07 10.54
CA ARG A 136 20.20 0.67 11.01
C ARG A 136 19.13 -0.24 10.42
N GLN A 137 17.94 0.32 10.18
CA GLN A 137 16.74 -0.40 9.76
C GLN A 137 16.00 0.42 8.69
N PRO A 138 16.58 0.62 7.50
CA PRO A 138 16.01 1.47 6.45
C PRO A 138 14.63 0.99 5.95
N THR A 139 14.28 -0.27 6.20
CA THR A 139 12.98 -0.86 5.85
C THR A 139 11.87 -0.54 6.85
N ALA A 140 12.19 0.00 8.04
CA ALA A 140 11.22 0.37 9.07
C ALA A 140 10.59 1.76 8.78
N VAL A 141 10.10 1.95 7.56
CA VAL A 141 9.63 3.24 7.03
C VAL A 141 8.56 3.90 7.92
N ASP A 142 7.65 3.11 8.48
CA ASP A 142 6.55 3.58 9.34
C ASP A 142 7.09 4.20 10.64
N HIS A 143 8.06 3.52 11.27
CA HIS A 143 8.71 4.00 12.50
C HIS A 143 9.58 5.24 12.24
N ILE A 144 10.28 5.26 11.09
CA ILE A 144 11.09 6.41 10.68
C ILE A 144 10.18 7.64 10.45
N ALA A 145 9.07 7.47 9.74
CA ALA A 145 8.08 8.51 9.49
C ALA A 145 7.52 9.08 10.80
N TYR A 146 7.11 8.21 11.73
CA TYR A 146 6.62 8.59 13.05
C TYR A 146 7.61 9.49 13.79
N HIS A 147 8.87 9.06 13.91
CA HIS A 147 9.87 9.83 14.65
C HIS A 147 10.25 11.13 13.94
N TYR A 148 10.29 11.19 12.60
CA TYR A 148 10.49 12.47 11.92
C TYR A 148 9.30 13.43 12.09
N ARG A 149 8.05 12.94 12.18
CA ARG A 149 6.89 13.81 12.55
C ARG A 149 7.04 14.37 13.95
N GLN A 150 7.30 13.52 14.95
CA GLN A 150 7.47 13.97 16.33
C GLN A 150 8.68 14.89 16.49
N GLY A 151 9.73 14.64 15.69
CA GLY A 151 10.91 15.49 15.54
C GLY A 151 10.70 16.72 14.66
N LYS A 152 9.48 16.98 14.15
CA LYS A 152 9.14 18.13 13.29
C LYS A 152 10.08 18.32 12.09
N GLN A 153 10.68 17.24 11.60
CA GLN A 153 11.50 17.22 10.39
C GLN A 153 10.59 16.97 9.19
N TRP A 154 9.71 17.93 8.91
CA TRP A 154 8.58 17.76 8.00
C TRP A 154 8.94 17.27 6.60
N PRO A 155 10.05 17.71 5.96
CA PRO A 155 10.44 17.17 4.65
C PRO A 155 10.74 15.67 4.71
N LYS A 156 11.50 15.20 5.73
CA LYS A 156 11.80 13.78 5.91
C LYS A 156 10.56 13.01 6.37
N ALA A 157 9.75 13.59 7.24
CA ALA A 157 8.50 12.99 7.70
C ALA A 157 7.56 12.71 6.52
N LEU A 158 7.37 13.69 5.63
CA LEU A 158 6.60 13.54 4.40
C LEU A 158 7.18 12.43 3.50
N GLN A 159 8.49 12.46 3.26
CA GLN A 159 9.17 11.46 2.44
C GLN A 159 8.93 10.02 2.95
N PHE A 160 9.15 9.78 4.25
CA PHE A 160 8.99 8.44 4.82
C PHE A 160 7.51 8.03 4.96
N THR A 161 6.60 8.99 5.16
CA THR A 161 5.14 8.72 5.15
C THR A 161 4.69 8.27 3.76
N LEU A 162 5.20 8.89 2.69
CA LEU A 162 4.90 8.45 1.32
C LEU A 162 5.49 7.06 1.03
N GLN A 163 6.67 6.74 1.57
CA GLN A 163 7.24 5.39 1.45
C GLN A 163 6.41 4.34 2.20
N ALA A 164 5.87 4.69 3.38
CA ALA A 164 4.92 3.85 4.11
C ALA A 164 3.66 3.58 3.27
N ALA A 165 3.07 4.63 2.69
CA ALA A 165 1.92 4.52 1.80
C ALA A 165 2.21 3.59 0.60
N GLU A 166 3.35 3.76 -0.08
CA GLU A 166 3.75 2.91 -1.21
C GLU A 166 4.01 1.45 -0.79
N ARG A 167 4.53 1.23 0.42
CA ARG A 167 4.70 -0.12 0.98
C ARG A 167 3.35 -0.76 1.27
N ALA A 168 2.43 -0.04 1.92
CA ALA A 168 1.07 -0.52 2.17
C ALA A 168 0.35 -0.82 0.85
N ARG A 169 0.55 0.04 -0.16
CA ARG A 169 0.07 -0.14 -1.53
C ARG A 169 0.59 -1.44 -2.16
N ALA A 170 1.89 -1.69 -2.08
CA ALA A 170 2.53 -2.90 -2.61
C ALA A 170 2.04 -4.18 -1.91
N LEU A 171 1.69 -4.08 -0.62
CA LEU A 171 1.11 -5.17 0.16
C LEU A 171 -0.42 -5.29 0.00
N SER A 172 -1.04 -4.47 -0.86
CA SER A 172 -2.51 -4.39 -1.03
C SER A 172 -3.28 -4.09 0.27
N ALA A 173 -2.64 -3.43 1.24
CA ALA A 173 -3.25 -2.96 2.47
C ALA A 173 -4.00 -1.64 2.21
N VAL A 174 -5.19 -1.75 1.61
CA VAL A 174 -5.97 -0.61 1.09
C VAL A 174 -6.21 0.48 2.14
N ALA A 175 -6.69 0.11 3.33
CA ALA A 175 -6.99 1.08 4.39
C ALA A 175 -5.72 1.79 4.89
N ALA A 176 -4.67 1.03 5.20
CA ALA A 176 -3.39 1.60 5.67
C ALA A 176 -2.78 2.57 4.65
N ALA A 177 -2.81 2.23 3.35
CA ALA A 177 -2.32 3.12 2.30
C ALA A 177 -3.10 4.45 2.27
N LEU A 178 -4.43 4.39 2.40
CA LEU A 178 -5.27 5.60 2.45
C LEU A 178 -4.99 6.46 3.69
N ASP A 179 -4.77 5.83 4.85
CA ASP A 179 -4.43 6.51 6.09
C ASP A 179 -3.07 7.22 5.98
N ASP A 180 -2.05 6.54 5.45
CA ASP A 180 -0.72 7.12 5.22
C ASP A 180 -0.76 8.26 4.21
N TYR A 181 -1.50 8.12 3.11
CA TYR A 181 -1.68 9.22 2.16
C TYR A 181 -2.44 10.40 2.78
N ALA A 182 -3.45 10.15 3.63
CA ALA A 182 -4.18 11.21 4.32
C ALA A 182 -3.25 11.95 5.28
N LEU A 183 -2.39 11.22 5.97
CA LEU A 183 -1.35 11.81 6.81
C LEU A 183 -0.35 12.65 6.01
N ALA A 184 0.10 12.17 4.84
CA ALA A 184 0.99 12.94 3.97
C ALA A 184 0.36 14.27 3.53
N LEU A 185 -0.93 14.28 3.20
CA LEU A 185 -1.67 15.52 2.89
C LEU A 185 -1.74 16.46 4.11
N GLN A 186 -1.99 15.93 5.31
CA GLN A 186 -1.97 16.75 6.53
C GLN A 186 -0.60 17.38 6.81
N ILE A 187 0.50 16.66 6.53
CA ILE A 187 1.85 17.21 6.67
C ILE A 187 2.06 18.36 5.67
N LEU A 188 1.62 18.19 4.42
CA LEU A 188 1.69 19.24 3.40
C LEU A 188 0.93 20.51 3.82
N ASP A 189 -0.29 20.35 4.33
CA ASP A 189 -1.17 21.46 4.67
C ASP A 189 -0.72 22.22 5.93
N ASN A 190 -0.32 21.50 6.97
CA ASN A 190 -0.10 22.10 8.29
C ASN A 190 1.33 22.54 8.56
N SER A 191 2.30 22.03 7.79
CA SER A 191 3.73 22.21 8.10
C SER A 191 4.53 22.90 7.00
N ALA A 192 3.95 23.12 5.82
CA ALA A 192 4.61 23.67 4.63
C ALA A 192 6.02 23.07 4.39
N PRO A 193 6.15 21.72 4.30
CA PRO A 193 7.43 21.02 4.26
C PRO A 193 8.22 21.28 2.96
N LEU A 194 7.57 21.82 1.93
CA LEU A 194 8.11 21.96 0.58
C LEU A 194 7.78 23.35 0.03
N PRO A 195 8.56 23.84 -0.95
CA PRO A 195 8.19 24.99 -1.78
C PRO A 195 6.79 24.80 -2.40
N PRO A 196 6.00 25.88 -2.62
CA PRO A 196 4.60 25.77 -3.07
C PRO A 196 4.39 24.87 -4.30
N LEU A 197 5.19 25.05 -5.35
CA LEU A 197 5.08 24.22 -6.56
C LEU A 197 5.32 22.74 -6.27
N GLN A 198 6.36 22.40 -5.50
CA GLN A 198 6.67 21.01 -5.13
C GLN A 198 5.60 20.42 -4.21
N ALA A 199 5.03 21.22 -3.31
CA ALA A 199 3.92 20.80 -2.46
C ALA A 199 2.68 20.46 -3.28
N ASP A 200 2.41 21.25 -4.32
CA ASP A 200 1.28 21.07 -5.22
C ASP A 200 1.46 19.88 -6.17
N GLU A 201 2.65 19.68 -6.71
CA GLU A 201 3.01 18.47 -7.46
C GLU A 201 2.88 17.21 -6.57
N THR A 202 3.40 17.27 -5.34
CA THR A 202 3.29 16.16 -4.38
C THR A 202 1.82 15.88 -4.02
N ARG A 203 1.01 16.93 -3.83
CA ARG A 203 -0.43 16.79 -3.61
C ARG A 203 -1.10 16.10 -4.79
N ALA A 204 -0.78 16.48 -6.03
CA ALA A 204 -1.34 15.86 -7.23
C ALA A 204 -0.97 14.36 -7.30
N GLN A 205 0.29 14.01 -7.01
CA GLN A 205 0.74 12.61 -6.94
C GLN A 205 -0.05 11.79 -5.93
N ILE A 206 -0.25 12.33 -4.73
CA ILE A 206 -1.01 11.66 -3.67
C ILE A 206 -2.48 11.47 -4.11
N LEU A 207 -3.12 12.51 -4.64
CA LEU A 207 -4.52 12.43 -5.10
C LEU A 207 -4.67 11.39 -6.22
N ILE A 208 -3.75 11.31 -7.18
CA ILE A 208 -3.75 10.30 -8.24
C ILE A 208 -3.59 8.89 -7.64
N ALA A 209 -2.63 8.69 -6.74
CA ALA A 209 -2.34 7.38 -6.15
C ALA A 209 -3.53 6.84 -5.32
N ARG A 210 -4.29 7.72 -4.67
CA ARG A 210 -5.46 7.35 -3.86
C ARG A 210 -6.67 6.91 -4.66
N GLN A 211 -6.82 7.32 -5.92
CA GLN A 211 -8.07 7.16 -6.69
C GLN A 211 -8.62 5.73 -6.69
N LYS A 212 -7.78 4.77 -7.09
CA LYS A 212 -8.17 3.36 -7.14
C LYS A 212 -8.48 2.79 -5.74
N PHE A 213 -7.75 3.23 -4.72
CA PHE A 213 -7.91 2.76 -3.35
C PHE A 213 -9.19 3.29 -2.71
N LEU A 214 -9.54 4.56 -2.93
CA LEU A 214 -10.84 5.12 -2.50
C LEU A 214 -11.99 4.31 -3.10
N ARG A 215 -11.91 3.99 -4.39
CA ARG A 215 -12.91 3.14 -5.07
C ARG A 215 -13.00 1.74 -4.45
N MET A 216 -11.85 1.08 -4.25
CA MET A 216 -11.80 -0.26 -3.64
C MET A 216 -12.32 -0.28 -2.19
N ASN A 217 -12.12 0.81 -1.45
CA ASN A 217 -12.60 0.96 -0.08
C ASN A 217 -14.05 1.49 0.01
N GLY A 218 -14.74 1.65 -1.13
CA GLY A 218 -16.13 2.13 -1.19
C GLY A 218 -16.32 3.64 -0.95
N GLN A 219 -15.24 4.42 -0.87
CA GLN A 219 -15.27 5.87 -0.58
C GLN A 219 -15.49 6.71 -1.85
N ILE A 220 -16.59 6.43 -2.57
CA ILE A 220 -16.89 7.00 -3.90
C ILE A 220 -17.11 8.52 -3.87
N GLU A 221 -17.78 9.04 -2.83
CA GLU A 221 -18.03 10.48 -2.68
C GLU A 221 -16.73 11.26 -2.47
N GLN A 222 -15.84 10.71 -1.65
CA GLN A 222 -14.52 11.28 -1.42
C GLN A 222 -13.67 11.23 -2.70
N GLN A 223 -13.72 10.12 -3.43
CA GLN A 223 -13.06 10.00 -4.74
C GLN A 223 -13.50 11.11 -5.69
N GLN A 224 -14.81 11.34 -5.82
CA GLN A 224 -15.35 12.38 -6.69
C GLN A 224 -14.88 13.79 -6.29
N LYS A 225 -14.82 14.08 -4.98
CA LYS A 225 -14.31 15.36 -4.47
C LYS A 225 -12.82 15.53 -4.79
N GLU A 226 -12.01 14.51 -4.51
CA GLU A 226 -10.57 14.54 -4.77
C GLU A 226 -10.24 14.68 -6.27
N LEU A 227 -11.07 14.16 -7.17
CA LEU A 227 -10.94 14.38 -8.62
C LEU A 227 -11.20 15.83 -9.01
N ALA A 228 -12.19 16.49 -8.39
CA ALA A 228 -12.45 17.91 -8.65
C ALA A 228 -11.26 18.78 -8.18
N ASP A 229 -10.71 18.47 -7.00
CA ASP A 229 -9.52 19.13 -6.46
C ASP A 229 -8.29 18.90 -7.36
N LEU A 230 -8.09 17.65 -7.82
CA LEU A 230 -7.01 17.29 -8.74
C LEU A 230 -7.12 18.03 -10.08
N ARG A 231 -8.33 18.19 -10.63
CA ARG A 231 -8.54 18.94 -11.88
C ARG A 231 -8.15 20.41 -11.74
N GLN A 232 -8.57 21.07 -10.66
CA GLN A 232 -8.20 22.46 -10.39
C GLN A 232 -6.69 22.60 -10.18
N LEU A 233 -6.10 21.65 -9.46
CA LEU A 233 -4.66 21.57 -9.21
C LEU A 233 -3.86 21.38 -10.51
N ALA A 234 -4.31 20.52 -11.40
CA ALA A 234 -3.63 20.25 -12.68
C ALA A 234 -3.61 21.47 -13.61
N GLN A 235 -4.65 22.32 -13.59
CA GLN A 235 -4.72 23.53 -14.43
C GLN A 235 -3.65 24.58 -14.07
N ARG A 236 -3.19 24.60 -12.83
CA ARG A 236 -2.21 25.57 -12.31
C ARG A 236 -0.79 25.03 -12.27
N LEU A 237 -0.60 23.75 -12.50
CA LEU A 237 0.72 23.14 -12.59
C LEU A 237 1.30 23.33 -14.00
N PRO A 238 2.61 23.62 -14.12
CA PRO A 238 3.22 23.97 -15.40
C PRO A 238 3.41 22.77 -16.33
N ASP A 239 3.59 21.56 -15.78
CA ASP A 239 3.79 20.35 -16.56
C ASP A 239 2.44 19.83 -17.11
N PRO A 240 2.26 19.71 -18.44
CA PRO A 240 1.04 19.18 -19.06
C PRO A 240 0.72 17.74 -18.65
N LEU A 241 1.70 17.00 -18.11
CA LEU A 241 1.50 15.70 -17.49
C LEU A 241 0.33 15.69 -16.50
N TRP A 242 0.23 16.72 -15.65
CA TRP A 242 -0.81 16.79 -14.63
C TRP A 242 -2.22 16.90 -15.22
N GLN A 243 -2.36 17.62 -16.34
CA GLN A 243 -3.63 17.77 -17.03
C GLN A 243 -4.05 16.44 -17.69
N ALA A 244 -3.11 15.74 -18.31
CA ALA A 244 -3.36 14.40 -18.86
C ALA A 244 -3.74 13.41 -17.76
N ASP A 245 -2.98 13.36 -16.66
CA ASP A 245 -3.26 12.44 -15.54
C ASP A 245 -4.61 12.75 -14.88
N ALA A 246 -4.95 14.02 -14.64
CA ALA A 246 -6.25 14.39 -14.07
C ALA A 246 -7.42 13.96 -14.97
N ALA A 247 -7.33 14.22 -16.28
CA ALA A 247 -8.34 13.82 -17.25
C ALA A 247 -8.48 12.29 -17.33
N LEU A 248 -7.39 11.53 -17.26
CA LEU A 248 -7.43 10.06 -17.23
C LEU A 248 -8.13 9.53 -15.97
N ARG A 249 -7.81 10.04 -14.78
CA ARG A 249 -8.46 9.56 -13.54
C ARG A 249 -9.95 9.89 -13.52
N GLU A 250 -10.34 11.02 -14.08
CA GLU A 250 -11.75 11.37 -14.23
C GLU A 250 -12.45 10.47 -15.27
N ALA A 251 -11.82 10.19 -16.41
CA ALA A 251 -12.34 9.26 -17.40
C ALA A 251 -12.54 7.85 -16.81
N ASP A 252 -11.57 7.35 -16.05
CA ASP A 252 -11.66 6.06 -15.35
C ASP A 252 -12.82 6.04 -14.35
N PHE A 253 -13.04 7.14 -13.62
CA PHE A 253 -14.17 7.28 -12.69
C PHE A 253 -15.51 7.27 -13.42
N LEU A 254 -15.67 8.05 -14.50
CA LEU A 254 -16.90 8.07 -15.29
C LEU A 254 -17.21 6.71 -15.90
N SER A 255 -16.19 6.01 -16.40
CA SER A 255 -16.35 4.70 -17.02
C SER A 255 -16.72 3.62 -16.00
N GLU A 256 -15.94 3.48 -14.92
CA GLU A 256 -16.08 2.35 -13.99
C GLU A 256 -17.14 2.57 -12.89
N VAL A 257 -17.42 3.83 -12.53
CA VAL A 257 -18.33 4.14 -11.41
C VAL A 257 -19.67 4.68 -11.90
N LYS A 258 -19.67 5.56 -12.90
CA LYS A 258 -20.91 6.20 -13.40
C LYS A 258 -21.49 5.50 -14.63
N ALA A 259 -20.73 4.64 -15.29
CA ALA A 259 -21.07 4.05 -16.60
C ALA A 259 -21.37 5.12 -17.68
N GLU A 260 -20.78 6.30 -17.55
CA GLU A 260 -20.91 7.41 -18.50
C GLU A 260 -19.82 7.31 -19.58
N HIS A 261 -19.91 6.26 -20.40
CA HIS A 261 -18.84 5.88 -21.33
C HIS A 261 -18.49 6.95 -22.37
N ASP A 262 -19.47 7.71 -22.88
CA ASP A 262 -19.19 8.75 -23.88
C ASP A 262 -18.43 9.94 -23.27
N ALA A 263 -18.78 10.33 -22.04
CA ALA A 263 -18.07 11.38 -21.31
C ALA A 263 -16.65 10.91 -20.92
N ALA A 264 -16.51 9.64 -20.52
CA ALA A 264 -15.21 9.03 -20.26
C ALA A 264 -14.31 9.02 -21.51
N VAL A 265 -14.85 8.64 -22.67
CA VAL A 265 -14.10 8.67 -23.94
C VAL A 265 -13.68 10.09 -24.30
N ALA A 266 -14.56 11.09 -24.16
CA ALA A 266 -14.21 12.48 -24.46
C ALA A 266 -13.04 12.98 -23.60
N LEU A 267 -13.02 12.66 -22.30
CA LEU A 267 -11.90 13.02 -21.42
C LEU A 267 -10.63 12.23 -21.73
N ALA A 268 -10.75 10.94 -22.05
CA ALA A 268 -9.59 10.14 -22.44
C ALA A 268 -9.00 10.61 -23.78
N GLU A 269 -9.81 11.08 -24.72
CA GLU A 269 -9.36 11.69 -25.98
C GLU A 269 -8.66 13.04 -25.75
N GLN A 270 -9.14 13.84 -24.79
CA GLN A 270 -8.42 15.06 -24.36
C GLN A 270 -7.05 14.71 -23.76
N ALA A 271 -7.00 13.73 -22.86
CA ALA A 271 -5.73 13.27 -22.27
C ALA A 271 -4.78 12.70 -23.34
N LEU A 272 -5.32 11.98 -24.32
CA LEU A 272 -4.58 11.43 -25.45
C LEU A 272 -3.93 12.55 -26.28
N ALA A 273 -4.68 13.60 -26.61
CA ALA A 273 -4.16 14.75 -27.36
C ALA A 273 -3.00 15.42 -26.61
N ILE A 274 -3.19 15.71 -25.31
CA ILE A 274 -2.14 16.28 -24.46
C ILE A 274 -0.91 15.37 -24.44
N ALA A 275 -1.11 14.06 -24.28
CA ALA A 275 -0.03 13.09 -24.21
C ALA A 275 0.76 13.02 -25.53
N GLN A 276 0.10 13.05 -26.68
CA GLN A 276 0.75 13.01 -27.98
C GLN A 276 1.53 14.30 -28.28
N GLU A 277 0.91 15.46 -28.02
CA GLU A 277 1.55 16.77 -28.22
C GLU A 277 2.82 16.92 -27.36
N ASN A 278 2.79 16.40 -26.14
CA ASN A 278 3.87 16.54 -25.17
C ASN A 278 4.78 15.29 -25.07
N ARG A 279 4.60 14.31 -25.96
CA ARG A 279 5.39 13.06 -26.01
C ARG A 279 5.44 12.32 -24.67
N LEU A 280 4.25 12.07 -24.11
CA LEU A 280 4.03 11.34 -22.85
C LEU A 280 3.53 9.91 -23.14
N PRO A 281 4.39 8.98 -23.58
CA PRO A 281 3.97 7.68 -24.12
C PRO A 281 3.24 6.80 -23.11
N ARG A 282 3.54 6.92 -21.80
CA ARG A 282 2.80 6.22 -20.74
C ARG A 282 1.34 6.67 -20.69
N ARG A 283 1.10 7.99 -20.76
CA ARG A 283 -0.25 8.57 -20.68
C ARG A 283 -1.02 8.35 -21.98
N GLU A 284 -0.33 8.33 -23.11
CA GLU A 284 -0.90 7.92 -24.38
C GLU A 284 -1.41 6.47 -24.31
N ALA A 285 -0.60 5.54 -23.79
CA ALA A 285 -0.99 4.15 -23.66
C ALA A 285 -2.16 3.95 -22.67
N GLU A 286 -2.15 4.64 -21.53
CA GLU A 286 -3.25 4.65 -20.56
C GLU A 286 -4.54 5.19 -21.20
N ALA A 287 -4.47 6.30 -21.94
CA ALA A 287 -5.62 6.87 -22.64
C ALA A 287 -6.25 5.88 -23.63
N TRP A 288 -5.42 5.19 -24.41
CA TRP A 288 -5.90 4.14 -25.32
C TRP A 288 -6.59 2.99 -24.57
N GLN A 289 -6.11 2.61 -23.38
CA GLN A 289 -6.75 1.58 -22.56
C GLN A 289 -8.10 2.05 -21.98
N THR A 290 -8.21 3.28 -21.50
CA THR A 290 -9.47 3.83 -20.99
C THR A 290 -10.53 3.94 -22.10
N ILE A 291 -10.12 4.45 -23.28
CA ILE A 291 -10.97 4.46 -24.50
C ILE A 291 -11.41 3.03 -24.84
N SER A 292 -10.47 2.07 -24.75
CA SER A 292 -10.74 0.68 -25.06
C SER A 292 -11.78 0.04 -24.14
N CYS A 293 -11.65 0.25 -22.83
CA CYS A 293 -12.59 -0.25 -21.84
C CYS A 293 -14.03 0.21 -22.15
N CYS A 294 -14.18 1.50 -22.51
CA CYS A 294 -15.47 2.07 -22.90
C CYS A 294 -16.01 1.44 -24.19
N ARG A 295 -15.18 1.35 -25.24
CA ARG A 295 -15.57 0.77 -26.53
C ARG A 295 -15.94 -0.71 -26.43
N TYR A 296 -15.21 -1.47 -25.62
CA TYR A 296 -15.51 -2.87 -25.35
C TYR A 296 -16.89 -3.02 -24.71
N THR A 297 -17.21 -2.18 -23.73
CA THR A 297 -18.52 -2.20 -23.04
C THR A 297 -19.66 -1.78 -23.98
N GLN A 298 -19.38 -0.89 -24.94
CA GLN A 298 -20.31 -0.51 -26.01
C GLN A 298 -20.43 -1.54 -27.14
N GLY A 299 -19.70 -2.66 -27.10
CA GLY A 299 -19.73 -3.69 -28.14
C GLY A 299 -18.96 -3.35 -29.42
N ARG A 300 -18.17 -2.26 -29.43
CA ARG A 300 -17.43 -1.75 -30.60
C ARG A 300 -16.08 -2.45 -30.78
N TYR A 301 -16.09 -3.78 -30.82
CA TYR A 301 -14.87 -4.60 -30.74
C TYR A 301 -13.89 -4.41 -31.91
N GLN A 302 -14.41 -4.22 -33.14
CA GLN A 302 -13.58 -4.03 -34.34
C GLN A 302 -12.78 -2.73 -34.28
N GLU A 303 -13.43 -1.63 -33.87
CA GLU A 303 -12.77 -0.33 -33.68
C GLU A 303 -11.82 -0.35 -32.47
N ASN A 304 -12.17 -1.13 -31.44
CA ASN A 304 -11.37 -1.24 -30.23
C ASN A 304 -10.01 -1.93 -30.46
N ALA A 305 -9.95 -2.93 -31.35
CA ALA A 305 -8.72 -3.67 -31.63
C ALA A 305 -7.56 -2.74 -32.04
N VAL A 306 -7.85 -1.68 -32.81
CA VAL A 306 -6.84 -0.70 -33.23
C VAL A 306 -6.28 0.10 -32.05
N ALA A 307 -7.15 0.56 -31.14
CA ALA A 307 -6.75 1.29 -29.95
C ALA A 307 -5.88 0.43 -29.02
N LEU A 308 -6.31 -0.80 -28.75
CA LEU A 308 -5.56 -1.70 -27.88
C LEU A 308 -4.20 -2.10 -28.44
N ARG A 309 -4.09 -2.33 -29.75
CA ARG A 309 -2.79 -2.63 -30.39
C ARG A 309 -1.82 -1.46 -30.28
N ARG A 310 -2.30 -0.21 -30.34
CA ARG A 310 -1.46 0.98 -30.07
C ARG A 310 -0.99 1.02 -28.62
N ALA A 311 -1.89 0.78 -27.67
CA ALA A 311 -1.52 0.71 -26.25
C ALA A 311 -0.46 -0.37 -25.98
N VAL A 312 -0.66 -1.58 -26.51
CA VAL A 312 0.29 -2.69 -26.38
C VAL A 312 1.66 -2.32 -26.96
N ALA A 313 1.71 -1.78 -28.18
CA ALA A 313 2.97 -1.40 -28.82
C ALA A 313 3.73 -0.33 -28.02
N LEU A 314 3.01 0.64 -27.44
CA LEU A 314 3.61 1.64 -26.55
C LEU A 314 4.16 0.98 -25.29
N TRP A 315 3.40 0.12 -24.63
CA TRP A 315 3.85 -0.58 -23.43
C TRP A 315 5.05 -1.51 -23.68
N GLU A 316 5.08 -2.21 -24.81
CA GLU A 316 6.23 -3.03 -25.25
C GLU A 316 7.50 -2.19 -25.45
N SER A 317 7.37 -0.94 -25.91
CA SER A 317 8.51 -0.05 -26.17
C SER A 317 9.10 0.59 -24.91
N LEU A 318 8.37 0.56 -23.79
CA LEU A 318 8.71 1.28 -22.56
C LEU A 318 9.37 0.35 -21.53
N PRO A 319 10.37 0.83 -20.77
CA PRO A 319 10.96 0.05 -19.68
C PRO A 319 10.05 0.05 -18.44
N HIS A 320 10.07 -1.04 -17.68
CA HIS A 320 9.35 -1.18 -16.40
C HIS A 320 7.83 -0.97 -16.54
N THR A 321 7.22 -1.75 -17.43
CA THR A 321 5.78 -1.68 -17.77
C THR A 321 5.12 -3.05 -17.82
N ASN A 322 5.75 -4.09 -17.23
CA ASN A 322 5.26 -5.47 -17.31
C ASN A 322 3.81 -5.59 -16.81
N ALA A 323 3.45 -4.91 -15.72
CA ALA A 323 2.09 -4.95 -15.18
C ALA A 323 1.07 -4.29 -16.13
N GLU A 324 1.39 -3.12 -16.68
CA GLU A 324 0.56 -2.39 -17.62
C GLU A 324 0.41 -3.16 -18.94
N LEU A 325 1.50 -3.75 -19.42
CA LEU A 325 1.55 -4.58 -20.63
C LEU A 325 0.73 -5.87 -20.45
N MET A 326 0.83 -6.56 -19.31
CA MET A 326 -0.01 -7.72 -19.01
C MET A 326 -1.50 -7.35 -19.01
N SER A 327 -1.86 -6.20 -18.42
CA SER A 327 -3.23 -5.68 -18.45
C SER A 327 -3.70 -5.36 -19.88
N ALA A 328 -2.85 -4.72 -20.69
CA ALA A 328 -3.15 -4.41 -22.09
C ALA A 328 -3.32 -5.69 -22.93
N TYR A 329 -2.47 -6.71 -22.70
CA TYR A 329 -2.62 -8.01 -23.34
C TYR A 329 -3.94 -8.67 -22.97
N LEU A 330 -4.32 -8.72 -21.70
CA LEU A 330 -5.61 -9.30 -21.28
C LEU A 330 -6.79 -8.60 -21.97
N GLN A 331 -6.79 -7.27 -22.01
CA GLN A 331 -7.84 -6.52 -22.70
C GLN A 331 -7.89 -6.85 -24.20
N LEU A 332 -6.73 -6.91 -24.87
CA LEU A 332 -6.67 -7.27 -26.29
C LEU A 332 -7.10 -8.72 -26.53
N ILE A 333 -6.68 -9.65 -25.69
CA ILE A 333 -7.08 -11.07 -25.79
C ILE A 333 -8.61 -11.20 -25.76
N TYR A 334 -9.28 -10.58 -24.77
CA TYR A 334 -10.74 -10.62 -24.69
C TYR A 334 -11.40 -9.88 -25.85
N ASN A 335 -10.81 -8.79 -26.34
CA ASN A 335 -11.32 -8.10 -27.52
C ASN A 335 -11.21 -8.97 -28.80
N GLU A 336 -10.09 -9.65 -29.01
CA GLU A 336 -9.90 -10.55 -30.17
C GLU A 336 -10.85 -11.75 -30.14
N ARG A 337 -11.17 -12.25 -28.93
CA ARG A 337 -12.22 -13.25 -28.72
C ARG A 337 -13.57 -12.74 -29.24
N MET A 338 -13.98 -11.53 -28.84
CA MET A 338 -15.23 -10.91 -29.28
C MET A 338 -15.24 -10.58 -30.78
N CYS A 339 -14.09 -10.30 -31.38
CA CYS A 339 -13.93 -10.11 -32.82
C CYS A 339 -13.99 -11.42 -33.64
N GLY A 340 -14.07 -12.59 -32.99
CA GLY A 340 -14.04 -13.89 -33.67
C GLY A 340 -12.67 -14.23 -34.27
N ARG A 341 -11.58 -13.74 -33.66
CA ARG A 341 -10.18 -13.96 -34.11
C ARG A 341 -9.43 -14.86 -33.12
N PRO A 342 -9.81 -16.15 -32.98
CA PRO A 342 -9.27 -17.03 -31.95
C PRO A 342 -7.77 -17.29 -32.10
N GLN A 343 -7.26 -17.31 -33.33
CA GLN A 343 -5.82 -17.53 -33.57
C GLN A 343 -4.97 -16.35 -33.08
N GLU A 344 -5.40 -15.11 -33.36
CA GLU A 344 -4.74 -13.90 -32.87
C GLU A 344 -4.80 -13.84 -31.34
N GLY A 345 -5.96 -14.16 -30.75
CA GLY A 345 -6.16 -14.22 -29.30
C GLY A 345 -5.27 -15.25 -28.59
N LEU A 346 -5.18 -16.48 -29.11
CA LEU A 346 -4.32 -17.53 -28.54
C LEU A 346 -2.82 -17.19 -28.66
N ALA A 347 -2.40 -16.52 -29.72
CA ALA A 347 -1.02 -16.04 -29.84
C ALA A 347 -0.70 -15.00 -28.75
N LEU A 348 -1.65 -14.10 -28.44
CA LEU A 348 -1.51 -13.13 -27.37
C LEU A 348 -1.52 -13.79 -25.98
N VAL A 349 -2.32 -14.84 -25.77
CA VAL A 349 -2.29 -15.64 -24.53
C VAL A 349 -0.89 -16.20 -24.28
N ASN A 350 -0.22 -16.73 -25.31
CA ASN A 350 1.14 -17.24 -25.18
C ASN A 350 2.15 -16.14 -24.83
N LYS A 351 2.02 -14.94 -25.44
CA LYS A 351 2.83 -13.78 -25.07
C LYS A 351 2.62 -13.36 -23.62
N LEU A 352 1.37 -13.29 -23.17
CA LEU A 352 1.01 -12.96 -21.80
C LEU A 352 1.59 -13.98 -20.81
N LEU A 353 1.46 -15.28 -21.12
CA LEU A 353 1.98 -16.35 -20.26
C LEU A 353 3.50 -16.28 -20.14
N ALA A 354 4.22 -16.13 -21.25
CA ALA A 354 5.68 -15.99 -21.24
C ALA A 354 6.14 -14.77 -20.43
N LEU A 355 5.45 -13.63 -20.58
CA LEU A 355 5.73 -12.43 -19.79
C LEU A 355 5.49 -12.67 -18.30
N ALA A 356 4.35 -13.28 -17.94
CA ALA A 356 3.99 -13.57 -16.55
C ALA A 356 4.90 -14.63 -15.90
N GLU A 357 5.45 -15.57 -16.67
CA GLU A 357 6.48 -16.51 -16.21
C GLU A 357 7.80 -15.81 -15.94
N SER A 358 8.25 -14.95 -16.86
CA SER A 358 9.50 -14.20 -16.70
C SER A 358 9.49 -13.23 -15.50
N ASP A 359 8.32 -12.66 -15.20
CA ASP A 359 8.10 -11.71 -14.10
C ASP A 359 7.80 -12.42 -12.76
N GLY A 360 7.63 -13.75 -12.76
CA GLY A 360 7.17 -14.50 -11.59
C GLY A 360 5.72 -14.16 -11.17
N ASN A 361 4.94 -13.53 -12.05
CA ASN A 361 3.60 -13.05 -11.78
C ASN A 361 2.57 -14.19 -11.91
N LEU A 362 2.35 -14.89 -10.81
CA LEU A 362 1.40 -16.01 -10.74
C LEU A 362 -0.04 -15.58 -11.09
N LEU A 363 -0.47 -14.38 -10.70
CA LEU A 363 -1.81 -13.88 -11.04
C LEU A 363 -1.98 -13.71 -12.56
N GLY A 364 -0.95 -13.20 -13.24
CA GLY A 364 -0.87 -13.09 -14.70
C GLY A 364 -0.92 -14.45 -15.39
N GLN A 365 -0.19 -15.45 -14.87
CA GLN A 365 -0.22 -16.83 -15.39
C GLN A 365 -1.63 -17.43 -15.28
N GLY A 366 -2.27 -17.35 -14.11
CA GLY A 366 -3.63 -17.83 -13.91
C GLY A 366 -4.66 -17.12 -14.81
N SER A 367 -4.46 -15.83 -15.06
CA SER A 367 -5.30 -15.06 -15.99
C SER A 367 -5.10 -15.50 -17.44
N ALA A 368 -3.87 -15.80 -17.87
CA ALA A 368 -3.58 -16.33 -19.20
C ALA A 368 -4.23 -17.70 -19.43
N TYR A 369 -4.13 -18.62 -18.46
CA TYR A 369 -4.82 -19.92 -18.52
C TYR A 369 -6.34 -19.78 -18.56
N SER A 370 -6.91 -18.87 -17.78
CA SER A 370 -8.36 -18.58 -17.84
C SER A 370 -8.80 -18.03 -19.20
N ALA A 371 -8.00 -17.14 -19.78
CA ALA A 371 -8.27 -16.63 -21.11
C ALA A 371 -8.18 -17.74 -22.17
N ARG A 372 -7.19 -18.64 -22.06
CA ARG A 372 -7.07 -19.81 -22.93
C ARG A 372 -8.31 -20.71 -22.88
N GLY A 373 -8.79 -21.03 -21.67
CA GLY A 373 -10.02 -21.81 -21.49
C GLY A 373 -11.21 -21.21 -22.22
N SER A 374 -11.34 -19.88 -22.17
CA SER A 374 -12.44 -19.17 -22.84
C SER A 374 -12.43 -19.31 -24.37
N PHE A 375 -11.26 -19.43 -25.00
CA PHE A 375 -11.19 -19.71 -26.45
C PHE A 375 -11.55 -21.16 -26.78
N TYR A 376 -11.20 -22.11 -25.93
CA TYR A 376 -11.57 -23.51 -26.13
C TYR A 376 -13.08 -23.72 -25.97
N ASP A 377 -13.72 -23.02 -25.02
CA ASP A 377 -15.17 -23.01 -24.88
C ASP A 377 -15.87 -22.48 -26.14
N ASP A 378 -15.38 -21.38 -26.71
CA ASP A 378 -15.94 -20.81 -27.95
C ASP A 378 -15.78 -21.75 -29.16
N GLN A 379 -14.74 -22.58 -29.16
CA GLN A 379 -14.49 -23.60 -30.19
C GLN A 379 -15.29 -24.90 -29.95
N GLY A 380 -15.92 -25.05 -28.78
CA GLY A 380 -16.63 -26.27 -28.38
C GLY A 380 -15.73 -27.39 -27.83
N ASP A 381 -14.43 -27.12 -27.64
CA ASP A 381 -13.51 -28.07 -27.00
C ASP A 381 -13.61 -27.97 -25.47
N HIS A 382 -14.69 -28.54 -24.95
CA HIS A 382 -15.01 -28.47 -23.52
C HIS A 382 -13.97 -29.17 -22.63
N LEU A 383 -13.26 -30.18 -23.14
CA LEU A 383 -12.22 -30.88 -22.39
C LEU A 383 -10.98 -29.99 -22.25
N ALA A 384 -10.48 -29.41 -23.34
CA ALA A 384 -9.34 -28.50 -23.29
C ALA A 384 -9.65 -27.24 -22.46
N SER A 385 -10.90 -26.76 -22.50
CA SER A 385 -11.39 -25.68 -21.65
C SER A 385 -11.29 -26.03 -20.15
N ILE A 386 -11.83 -27.19 -19.75
CA ILE A 386 -11.77 -27.69 -18.37
C ILE A 386 -10.32 -27.78 -17.88
N GLU A 387 -9.42 -28.33 -18.70
CA GLU A 387 -7.99 -28.45 -18.34
C GLU A 387 -7.33 -27.07 -18.14
N ALA A 388 -7.59 -26.12 -19.03
CA ALA A 388 -7.04 -24.77 -18.93
C ALA A 388 -7.57 -24.04 -17.68
N TYR A 389 -8.87 -24.14 -17.38
CA TYR A 389 -9.42 -23.55 -16.16
C TYR A 389 -8.95 -24.26 -14.89
N ALA A 390 -8.69 -25.57 -14.92
CA ALA A 390 -8.11 -26.29 -13.79
C ALA A 390 -6.68 -25.82 -13.48
N GLN A 391 -5.87 -25.54 -14.50
CA GLN A 391 -4.54 -24.92 -14.33
C GLN A 391 -4.65 -23.53 -13.69
N ALA A 392 -5.58 -22.70 -14.18
CA ALA A 392 -5.83 -21.38 -13.60
C ALA A 392 -6.26 -21.47 -12.12
N ARG A 393 -7.21 -22.37 -11.80
CA ARG A 393 -7.70 -22.62 -10.44
C ARG A 393 -6.57 -22.99 -9.50
N ALA A 394 -5.71 -23.93 -9.87
CA ALA A 394 -4.60 -24.38 -9.03
C ALA A 394 -3.65 -23.22 -8.66
N ILE A 395 -3.41 -22.31 -9.61
CA ILE A 395 -2.60 -21.10 -9.37
C ILE A 395 -3.34 -20.15 -8.42
N PHE A 396 -4.60 -19.84 -8.69
CA PHE A 396 -5.39 -18.93 -7.86
C PHE A 396 -5.53 -19.42 -6.42
N GLN A 397 -5.74 -20.72 -6.24
CA GLN A 397 -5.77 -21.36 -4.91
C GLN A 397 -4.43 -21.22 -4.18
N ARG A 398 -3.30 -21.46 -4.88
CA ARG A 398 -1.95 -21.31 -4.30
C ARG A 398 -1.65 -19.90 -3.82
N ILE A 399 -2.14 -18.88 -4.51
CA ILE A 399 -1.92 -17.46 -4.14
C ILE A 399 -3.05 -16.88 -3.27
N GLY A 400 -4.07 -17.67 -2.93
CA GLY A 400 -5.22 -17.22 -2.14
C GLY A 400 -6.16 -16.25 -2.88
N ALA A 401 -6.13 -16.20 -4.21
CA ALA A 401 -7.02 -15.36 -5.02
C ALA A 401 -8.42 -15.99 -5.13
N ARG A 402 -9.19 -15.94 -4.03
CA ARG A 402 -10.49 -16.62 -3.86
C ARG A 402 -11.52 -16.31 -4.94
N ILE A 403 -11.68 -15.05 -5.32
CA ILE A 403 -12.64 -14.64 -6.35
C ILE A 403 -12.26 -15.26 -7.71
N ASN A 404 -10.97 -15.27 -8.05
CA ASN A 404 -10.49 -15.87 -9.29
C ASN A 404 -10.60 -17.40 -9.27
N GLU A 405 -10.34 -18.02 -8.11
CA GLU A 405 -10.56 -19.46 -7.87
C GLU A 405 -12.02 -19.85 -8.10
N ALA A 406 -12.97 -19.12 -7.50
CA ALA A 406 -14.41 -19.32 -7.68
C ALA A 406 -14.82 -19.20 -9.16
N ARG A 407 -14.36 -18.15 -9.86
CA ARG A 407 -14.65 -17.98 -11.30
C ARG A 407 -14.11 -19.13 -12.15
N ALA A 408 -12.91 -19.63 -11.85
CA ALA A 408 -12.36 -20.79 -12.53
C ALA A 408 -13.19 -22.05 -12.27
N LEU A 409 -13.63 -22.27 -11.03
CA LEU A 409 -14.54 -23.36 -10.65
C LEU A 409 -15.86 -23.31 -11.41
N ALA A 410 -16.50 -22.14 -11.47
CA ALA A 410 -17.75 -21.95 -12.20
C ALA A 410 -17.59 -22.27 -13.70
N ASN A 411 -16.47 -21.86 -14.31
CA ASN A 411 -16.19 -22.17 -15.71
C ASN A 411 -15.93 -23.67 -15.95
N ILE A 412 -15.23 -24.35 -15.03
CA ILE A 412 -15.07 -25.81 -15.10
C ILE A 412 -16.45 -26.49 -14.99
N GLY A 413 -17.30 -26.04 -14.06
CA GLY A 413 -18.67 -26.53 -13.91
C GLY A 413 -19.49 -26.33 -15.18
N TYR A 414 -19.36 -25.18 -15.84
CA TYR A 414 -19.98 -24.91 -17.14
C TYR A 414 -19.49 -25.88 -18.23
N GLY A 415 -18.19 -26.16 -18.29
CA GLY A 415 -17.63 -27.18 -19.20
C GLY A 415 -18.24 -28.57 -18.98
N TYR A 416 -18.40 -29.01 -17.72
CA TYR A 416 -19.07 -30.28 -17.42
C TYR A 416 -20.55 -30.29 -17.78
N TRP A 417 -21.25 -29.16 -17.58
CA TRP A 417 -22.64 -29.01 -17.99
C TRP A 417 -22.79 -29.18 -19.50
N ARG A 418 -21.88 -28.60 -20.29
CA ARG A 418 -21.83 -28.74 -21.76
C ARG A 418 -21.55 -30.18 -22.21
N LEU A 419 -20.89 -30.98 -21.37
CA LEU A 419 -20.67 -32.41 -21.57
C LEU A 419 -21.80 -33.31 -21.01
N HIS A 420 -22.92 -32.73 -20.58
CA HIS A 420 -24.04 -33.43 -19.93
C HIS A 420 -23.68 -34.15 -18.61
N ARG A 421 -22.57 -33.76 -17.99
CA ARG A 421 -22.08 -34.26 -16.68
C ARG A 421 -22.62 -33.37 -15.56
N TYR A 422 -23.93 -33.41 -15.37
CA TYR A 422 -24.65 -32.48 -14.50
C TYR A 422 -24.31 -32.63 -13.02
N GLY A 423 -23.97 -33.84 -12.56
CA GLY A 423 -23.56 -34.08 -11.17
C GLY A 423 -22.28 -33.32 -10.82
N GLU A 424 -21.25 -33.45 -11.65
CA GLU A 424 -20.00 -32.71 -11.47
C GLU A 424 -20.18 -31.19 -11.62
N ALA A 425 -21.02 -30.76 -12.58
CA ALA A 425 -21.31 -29.35 -12.78
C ALA A 425 -21.95 -28.69 -11.56
N ILE A 426 -22.94 -29.35 -10.95
CA ILE A 426 -23.61 -28.87 -9.73
C ILE A 426 -22.62 -28.79 -8.57
N ALA A 427 -21.86 -29.86 -8.32
CA ALA A 427 -20.89 -29.89 -7.22
C ALA A 427 -19.85 -28.75 -7.31
N LEU A 428 -19.33 -28.47 -8.51
CA LEU A 428 -18.37 -27.38 -8.71
C LEU A 428 -18.98 -25.99 -8.60
N THR A 429 -20.25 -25.84 -8.98
CA THR A 429 -20.99 -24.58 -8.85
C THR A 429 -21.31 -24.30 -7.38
N GLU A 430 -21.67 -25.33 -6.60
CA GLU A 430 -21.83 -25.24 -5.14
C GLU A 430 -20.50 -24.87 -4.45
N GLU A 431 -19.39 -25.50 -4.85
CA GLU A 431 -18.06 -25.14 -4.35
C GLU A 431 -17.70 -23.70 -4.69
N SER A 432 -17.96 -23.25 -5.93
CA SER A 432 -17.75 -21.86 -6.34
C SER A 432 -18.61 -20.89 -5.52
N LEU A 433 -19.88 -21.22 -5.27
CA LEU A 433 -20.81 -20.36 -4.54
C LEU A 433 -20.40 -20.22 -3.08
N ALA A 434 -19.83 -21.27 -2.48
CA ALA A 434 -19.32 -21.23 -1.11
C ALA A 434 -18.09 -20.32 -0.94
N ILE A 435 -17.43 -19.92 -2.04
CA ILE A 435 -16.26 -19.02 -2.01
C ILE A 435 -16.65 -17.55 -2.24
N PHE A 436 -17.72 -17.29 -3.01
CA PHE A 436 -18.30 -15.96 -3.16
C PHE A 436 -18.97 -15.49 -1.86
#